data_AF-A0A8H4YMI9-F1
#
_entry.id   AF-A0A8H4YMI9-F1
#
_cell.length_a   1.000
_cell.length_b   1.000
_cell.length_c   1.000
_cell.angle_alpha   90.00
_cell.angle_beta   90.00
_cell.angle_gamma   90.00
#
_symmetry.space_group_name_H-M   'P 1'
#
loop_
_entity.id
_entity.type
_entity.pdbx_description
1 polymer ?
#
loop_
_entity_poly.entity_id
_entity_poly.type
_entity_poly.pdbx_seq_one_letter_code
_entity_poly.pdbx_strand_id
1 'polypeptide(L)'
;MPARSTQITIENHTSEDLYDGSSSLVHGIWSEGVPGTIPKGQSGTMRAESDGIMSGDEGHVFYNSASGKLQIHFDNPYVGDNSYNASGPDHFNISSNGGDGNNCIITYTITEKLGHGHK
;
A
#
# COMPACT_ATOMS: atom_id res chain seq x y z
N MET A 1 16.93 -16.29 0.29
CA MET A 1 15.79 -15.59 0.94
C MET A 1 16.15 -14.12 1.00
N PRO A 2 15.20 -13.22 0.76
CA PRO A 2 15.44 -11.79 0.85
C PRO A 2 15.79 -11.41 2.31
N ALA A 3 16.61 -10.38 2.48
CA ALA A 3 16.94 -9.86 3.81
C ALA A 3 15.77 -9.05 4.39
N ARG A 4 15.04 -8.35 3.52
CA ARG A 4 13.86 -7.53 3.82
C ARG A 4 12.72 -7.85 2.85
N SER A 5 11.49 -7.77 3.35
CA SER A 5 10.30 -7.88 2.50
C SER A 5 9.13 -7.11 3.08
N THR A 6 8.28 -6.59 2.20
CA THR A 6 7.03 -5.90 2.58
C THR A 6 5.88 -6.50 1.80
N GLN A 7 4.98 -7.18 2.51
CA GLN A 7 3.66 -7.54 2.00
C GLN A 7 2.66 -6.44 2.36
N ILE A 8 1.99 -5.93 1.34
CA ILE A 8 0.98 -4.89 1.47
C ILE A 8 -0.37 -5.49 1.12
N THR A 9 -1.32 -5.40 2.04
CA THR A 9 -2.73 -5.70 1.78
C THR A 9 -3.51 -4.40 1.77
N ILE A 10 -4.26 -4.13 0.72
CA ILE A 10 -5.21 -3.01 0.68
C ILE A 10 -6.61 -3.58 0.81
N GLU A 11 -7.35 -3.17 1.82
CA GLU A 11 -8.76 -3.49 2.00
C GLU A 11 -9.60 -2.29 1.57
N ASN A 12 -10.29 -2.43 0.44
CA ASN A 12 -11.14 -1.38 -0.11
C ASN A 12 -12.56 -1.51 0.45
N HIS A 13 -12.86 -0.79 1.52
CA HIS A 13 -14.22 -0.69 2.08
C HIS A 13 -14.98 0.55 1.59
N THR A 14 -14.51 1.19 0.52
CA THR A 14 -15.22 2.32 -0.11
C THR A 14 -16.33 1.84 -1.04
N SER A 15 -17.14 2.77 -1.57
CA SER A 15 -18.12 2.47 -2.61
C SER A 15 -17.55 2.46 -4.04
N GLU A 16 -16.23 2.71 -4.19
CA GLU A 16 -15.53 2.86 -5.46
C GLU A 16 -14.54 1.72 -5.71
N ASP A 17 -14.31 1.39 -6.99
CA ASP A 17 -13.21 0.50 -7.35
C ASP A 17 -11.89 1.28 -7.32
N LEU A 18 -10.81 0.63 -6.89
CA LEU A 18 -9.45 1.11 -7.09
C LEU A 18 -8.90 0.45 -8.36
N TYR A 19 -8.59 1.23 -9.38
CA TYR A 19 -8.21 0.72 -10.70
C TYR A 19 -6.89 1.34 -11.21
N ASP A 20 -6.41 0.86 -12.35
CA ASP A 20 -5.10 1.19 -12.93
C ASP A 20 -3.94 1.04 -11.92
N GLY A 21 -3.98 -0.07 -11.17
CA GLY A 21 -2.94 -0.43 -10.23
C GLY A 21 -1.55 -0.42 -10.88
N SER A 22 -0.66 0.42 -10.35
CA SER A 22 0.69 0.59 -10.87
C SER A 22 1.69 0.85 -9.74
N SER A 23 2.97 0.73 -10.03
CA SER A 23 4.02 0.90 -9.03
C SER A 23 5.34 1.39 -9.59
N SER A 24 6.20 1.83 -8.68
CA SER A 24 7.61 2.10 -8.93
C SER A 24 8.41 1.65 -7.71
N LEU A 25 9.48 0.88 -7.92
CA LEU A 25 10.43 0.53 -6.87
C LEU A 25 11.66 1.43 -6.96
N VAL A 26 12.09 1.96 -5.82
CA VAL A 26 13.39 2.61 -5.65
C VAL A 26 14.44 1.53 -5.37
N HIS A 27 14.09 0.56 -4.53
CA HIS A 27 14.91 -0.60 -4.18
C HIS A 27 14.06 -1.89 -4.13
N GLY A 28 14.68 -3.02 -4.44
CA GLY A 28 14.04 -4.34 -4.39
C GLY A 28 13.34 -4.74 -5.68
N ILE A 29 12.61 -5.84 -5.59
CA ILE A 29 11.82 -6.44 -6.67
C ILE A 29 10.43 -6.85 -6.18
N TRP A 30 9.43 -6.80 -7.04
CA TRP A 30 8.12 -7.39 -6.76
C TRP A 30 8.19 -8.91 -6.85
N SER A 31 7.92 -9.62 -5.76
CA SER A 31 7.71 -11.08 -5.75
C SER A 31 6.24 -11.45 -5.94
N GLU A 32 5.32 -10.55 -5.60
CA GLU A 32 3.91 -10.58 -5.96
C GLU A 32 3.50 -9.21 -6.51
N GLY A 33 3.02 -9.17 -7.75
CA GLY A 33 2.76 -7.93 -8.48
C GLY A 33 1.55 -7.16 -7.97
N VAL A 34 1.52 -5.85 -8.25
CA VAL A 34 0.39 -4.98 -7.89
C VAL A 34 -0.86 -5.38 -8.67
N PRO A 35 -2.00 -5.69 -8.00
CA PRO A 35 -3.26 -5.97 -8.67
C PRO A 35 -3.70 -4.79 -9.53
N GLY A 36 -4.12 -5.03 -10.77
CA GLY A 36 -4.60 -3.95 -11.66
C GLY A 36 -5.88 -3.29 -11.17
N THR A 37 -6.71 -4.01 -10.40
CA THR A 37 -7.94 -3.48 -9.79
C THR A 37 -8.21 -4.16 -8.46
N ILE A 38 -8.69 -3.39 -7.49
CA ILE A 38 -9.25 -3.85 -6.22
C ILE A 38 -10.71 -3.37 -6.18
N PRO A 39 -11.68 -4.25 -6.51
CA PRO A 39 -13.08 -3.87 -6.52
C PRO A 39 -13.56 -3.38 -5.15
N LYS A 40 -14.64 -2.59 -5.15
CA LYS A 40 -15.29 -2.16 -3.91
C LYS A 40 -15.66 -3.35 -3.02
N GLY A 41 -15.39 -3.23 -1.73
CA GLY A 41 -15.61 -4.28 -0.72
C GLY A 41 -14.66 -5.48 -0.83
N GLN A 42 -13.59 -5.40 -1.63
CA GLN A 42 -12.59 -6.46 -1.79
C GLN A 42 -11.21 -6.03 -1.31
N SER A 43 -10.28 -6.98 -1.28
CA SER A 43 -8.89 -6.72 -0.91
C SER A 43 -7.92 -7.17 -2.01
N GLY A 44 -6.80 -6.48 -2.12
CA GLY A 44 -5.69 -6.84 -2.99
C GLY A 44 -4.39 -6.95 -2.20
N THR A 45 -3.56 -7.92 -2.56
CA THR A 45 -2.26 -8.16 -1.93
C THR A 45 -1.15 -8.00 -2.96
N MET A 46 0.00 -7.50 -2.51
CA MET A 46 1.23 -7.39 -3.29
C MET A 46 2.43 -7.51 -2.35
N ARG A 47 3.60 -7.83 -2.91
CA ARG A 47 4.79 -8.08 -2.10
C ARG A 47 6.08 -7.66 -2.81
N ALA A 48 6.84 -6.79 -2.15
CA ALA A 48 8.19 -6.42 -2.55
C ALA A 48 9.23 -7.10 -1.65
N GLU A 49 10.41 -7.36 -2.20
CA GLU A 49 11.52 -8.04 -1.53
C GLU A 49 12.85 -7.38 -1.89
N SER A 50 13.78 -7.32 -0.95
CA SER A 50 15.15 -6.89 -1.23
C SER A 50 15.83 -7.85 -2.22
N ASP A 51 16.50 -7.34 -3.25
CA ASP A 51 17.19 -8.14 -4.28
C ASP A 51 18.69 -7.83 -4.41
N GLY A 52 19.21 -6.90 -3.60
CA GLY A 52 20.61 -6.45 -3.60
C GLY A 52 21.39 -6.80 -2.32
N ILE A 53 22.70 -6.54 -2.35
CA ILE A 53 23.57 -6.69 -1.19
C ILE A 53 23.33 -5.50 -0.26
N MET A 54 22.99 -5.77 1.00
CA MET A 54 22.73 -4.75 2.03
C MET A 54 21.65 -3.73 1.61
N SER A 55 20.65 -4.16 0.85
CA SER A 55 19.51 -3.32 0.46
C SER A 55 18.23 -3.69 1.22
N GLY A 56 17.34 -2.71 1.34
CA GLY A 56 15.95 -2.91 1.72
C GLY A 56 15.05 -3.10 0.51
N ASP A 57 13.75 -2.96 0.74
CA ASP A 57 12.75 -2.75 -0.30
C ASP A 57 12.03 -1.42 -0.06
N GLU A 58 11.92 -0.61 -1.12
CA GLU A 58 11.31 0.71 -1.06
C GLU A 58 10.56 0.99 -2.37
N GLY A 59 9.37 1.55 -2.27
CA GLY A 59 8.66 1.99 -3.45
C GLY A 59 7.32 2.65 -3.20
N HIS A 60 6.62 2.83 -4.31
CA HIS A 60 5.29 3.40 -4.35
C HIS A 60 4.30 2.49 -5.06
N VAL A 61 3.07 2.49 -4.58
CA VAL A 61 1.90 1.87 -5.21
C VAL A 61 0.87 2.96 -5.47
N PHE A 62 0.27 2.92 -6.66
CA PHE A 62 -0.70 3.91 -7.10
C PHE A 62 -1.97 3.23 -7.60
N TYR A 63 -3.11 3.84 -7.26
CA TYR A 63 -4.41 3.50 -7.84
C TYR A 63 -5.18 4.77 -8.18
N ASN A 64 -6.07 4.67 -9.14
CA ASN A 64 -7.13 5.65 -9.38
C ASN A 64 -8.44 5.16 -8.73
N SER A 65 -9.30 6.09 -8.37
CA SER A 65 -10.71 5.85 -8.05
C SER A 65 -11.55 6.90 -8.76
N ALA A 66 -12.89 6.80 -8.71
CA ALA A 66 -13.77 7.83 -9.28
C ALA A 66 -13.53 9.21 -8.63
N SER A 67 -12.98 9.21 -7.43
CA SER A 67 -12.73 10.36 -6.59
C SER A 67 -11.30 10.92 -6.61
N GLY A 68 -10.36 10.22 -7.25
CA GLY A 68 -9.00 10.71 -7.44
C GLY A 68 -7.94 9.65 -7.22
N LYS A 69 -6.69 10.09 -7.03
CA LYS A 69 -5.53 9.21 -6.97
C LYS A 69 -5.22 8.80 -5.52
N LEU A 70 -5.01 7.50 -5.31
CA LEU A 70 -4.41 6.91 -4.13
C LEU A 70 -2.92 6.67 -4.37
N GLN A 71 -2.10 6.98 -3.36
CA GLN A 71 -0.68 6.68 -3.34
C GLN A 71 -0.31 6.08 -1.98
N ILE A 72 0.45 4.98 -2.01
CA ILE A 72 1.08 4.36 -0.85
C ILE A 72 2.59 4.39 -1.08
N HIS A 73 3.35 4.80 -0.08
CA HIS A 73 4.81 4.67 0.01
C HIS A 73 5.16 3.68 1.11
N PHE A 74 6.16 2.84 0.84
CA PHE A 74 6.74 1.93 1.81
C PHE A 74 8.26 1.97 1.69
N ASP A 75 8.93 1.86 2.83
CA ASP A 75 10.38 1.73 2.94
C ASP A 75 10.70 0.77 4.10
N ASN A 76 11.29 -0.38 3.79
CA ASN A 76 11.83 -1.36 4.73
C ASN A 76 13.34 -1.44 4.51
N PRO A 77 14.12 -0.54 5.11
CA PRO A 77 15.55 -0.41 4.81
C PRO A 77 16.34 -1.59 5.36
N TYR A 78 17.54 -1.82 4.81
CA TYR A 78 18.44 -2.87 5.32
C TYR A 78 18.79 -2.64 6.80
N VAL A 79 19.04 -1.37 7.18
CA VAL A 79 19.28 -0.90 8.54
C VAL A 79 18.45 0.36 8.76
N GLY A 80 17.70 0.41 9.87
CA GLY A 80 16.80 1.51 10.21
C GLY A 80 15.41 1.00 10.56
N ASP A 81 14.53 1.94 10.82
CA ASP A 81 13.11 1.68 11.08
C ASP A 81 12.33 1.72 9.77
N ASN A 82 11.28 0.92 9.70
CA ASN A 82 10.40 0.90 8.54
C ASN A 82 9.54 2.17 8.51
N SER A 83 9.25 2.67 7.31
CA SER A 83 8.39 3.83 7.14
C SER A 83 7.30 3.58 6.11
N TYR A 84 6.11 4.11 6.40
CA TYR A 84 4.89 3.87 5.65
C TYR A 84 4.07 5.14 5.60
N ASN A 85 3.61 5.53 4.42
CA ASN A 85 2.75 6.69 4.25
C ASN A 85 1.71 6.41 3.16
N ALA A 86 0.51 6.95 3.33
CA ALA A 86 -0.53 6.87 2.33
C ALA A 86 -1.29 8.17 2.21
N SER A 87 -1.69 8.51 0.99
CA SER A 87 -2.50 9.68 0.67
C SER A 87 -3.52 9.30 -0.38
N GLY A 88 -4.71 9.90 -0.30
CA GLY A 88 -5.78 9.69 -1.27
C GLY A 88 -6.76 10.86 -1.28
N PRO A 89 -7.89 10.71 -1.99
CA PRO A 89 -8.96 11.70 -2.01
C PRO A 89 -9.41 12.14 -0.60
N ASP A 90 -9.80 13.41 -0.46
CA ASP A 90 -10.10 14.04 0.83
C ASP A 90 -11.22 13.36 1.63
N HIS A 91 -12.16 12.68 0.99
CA HIS A 91 -13.23 11.95 1.68
C HIS A 91 -12.88 10.49 1.95
N PHE A 92 -11.68 10.02 1.58
CA PHE A 92 -11.18 8.72 2.05
C PHE A 92 -10.52 8.88 3.41
N ASN A 93 -10.80 7.94 4.30
CA ASN A 93 -10.05 7.69 5.50
C ASN A 93 -9.16 6.47 5.27
N ILE A 94 -7.84 6.67 5.34
CA ILE A 94 -6.84 5.63 5.12
C ILE A 94 -6.15 5.38 6.45
N SER A 95 -6.22 4.15 6.93
CA SER A 95 -5.53 3.72 8.15
C SER A 95 -4.62 2.55 7.84
N SER A 96 -3.46 2.49 8.50
CA SER A 96 -2.50 1.40 8.38
C SER A 96 -2.35 0.67 9.71
N ASN A 97 -2.10 -0.64 9.62
CA ASN A 97 -1.79 -1.49 10.77
C ASN A 97 -0.70 -2.52 10.42
N GLY A 98 0.23 -2.74 11.34
CA GLY A 98 1.39 -3.61 11.14
C GLY A 98 2.59 -2.87 10.54
N GLY A 99 3.44 -3.59 9.82
CA GLY A 99 4.65 -3.03 9.19
C GLY A 99 5.96 -3.20 9.97
N ASP A 100 5.96 -3.91 11.09
CA ASP A 100 7.19 -4.10 11.88
C ASP A 100 8.05 -5.28 11.42
N GLY A 101 9.34 -5.24 11.77
CA GLY A 101 10.29 -6.33 11.57
C GLY A 101 10.96 -6.34 10.19
N ASN A 102 11.59 -7.45 9.84
CA ASN A 102 12.29 -7.60 8.55
C ASN A 102 11.35 -8.07 7.43
N ASN A 103 10.36 -8.88 7.79
CA ASN A 103 9.33 -9.40 6.88
C ASN A 103 8.00 -8.76 7.27
N CYS A 104 7.78 -7.58 6.73
CA CYS A 104 6.70 -6.69 7.10
C CYS A 104 5.41 -7.18 6.47
N ILE A 105 4.35 -7.18 7.27
CA ILE A 105 2.97 -7.30 6.77
C ILE A 105 2.26 -6.03 7.22
N ILE A 106 1.83 -5.23 6.25
CA ILE A 106 1.08 -4.01 6.48
C ILE A 106 -0.26 -4.08 5.78
N THR A 107 -1.33 -3.78 6.52
CA THR A 107 -2.68 -3.67 5.96
C THR A 107 -3.09 -2.20 5.93
N TYR A 108 -3.50 -1.72 4.77
CA TYR A 108 -4.17 -0.44 4.58
C TYR A 108 -5.67 -0.66 4.47
N THR A 109 -6.43 -0.16 5.43
CA THR A 109 -7.90 -0.15 5.37
C THR A 109 -8.36 1.22 4.87
N ILE A 110 -9.07 1.22 3.74
CA ILE A 110 -9.58 2.43 3.08
C ILE A 110 -11.09 2.46 3.24
N THR A 111 -11.60 3.52 3.84
CA THR A 111 -13.02 3.75 4.12
C THR A 111 -13.42 5.15 3.65
N GLU A 112 -14.71 5.41 3.51
CA GLU A 112 -15.21 6.78 3.34
C GLU A 112 -15.28 7.48 4.70
N LYS A 113 -14.90 8.76 4.76
CA LYS A 113 -15.14 9.62 5.92
C LYS A 113 -16.64 9.76 6.06
N LEU A 114 -17.18 9.36 7.21
CA LEU A 114 -18.60 9.58 7.51
C LEU A 114 -18.91 11.06 7.37
N GLY A 115 -19.77 11.40 6.40
CA GLY A 115 -20.28 12.75 6.25
C GLY A 115 -20.93 13.16 7.57
N HIS A 116 -20.46 14.24 8.18
CA HIS A 116 -21.23 14.91 9.22
C HIS A 116 -22.48 15.46 8.53
N GLY A 117 -23.53 14.65 8.50
CA GLY A 117 -24.84 15.07 8.06
C GLY A 117 -25.30 16.20 8.98
N HIS A 118 -25.22 17.43 8.49
CA HIS A 118 -25.97 18.52 9.06
C HIS A 118 -27.45 18.16 8.91
N LYS A 119 -28.08 17.86 10.05
CA LYS A 119 -29.53 17.82 10.20
C LYS A 119 -30.12 19.21 10.00
#